data_AF-A0A359LZM3-F1
#
_entry.id   AF-A0A359LZM3-F1
#
_cell.length_a   1.000
_cell.length_b   1.000
_cell.length_c   1.000
_cell.angle_alpha   90.00
_cell.angle_beta   90.00
_cell.angle_gamma   90.00
#
_symmetry.space_group_name_H-M   'P 1'
#
loop_
_entity.id
_entity.type
_entity.pdbx_description
1 polymer ?
#
loop_
_entity_poly.entity_id
_entity_poly.type
_entity_poly.pdbx_seq_one_letter_code
_entity_poly.pdbx_strand_id
1 'polypeptide(L)'
;TNEHDPLRALEMIQNEYRMRVAAMTLGAHGALARVDGKFVYSPAFVVNCVDTTGAGDVFHGAMCYAVVNGLSIQDALDLSNAMAALNCTALGARGGIRPIEEARALMRRAERRVRPEFETARLHTAGA
;
A
#
# COMPACT_ATOMS: atom_id res chain seq x y z
N THR A 1 6.61 8.63 -16.48
CA THR A 1 5.49 9.54 -16.81
C THR A 1 5.88 11.01 -16.80
N ASN A 2 6.87 11.47 -15.99
CA ASN A 2 7.09 12.91 -15.70
C ASN A 2 5.84 13.62 -15.11
N GLU A 3 4.91 12.82 -14.59
CA GLU A 3 3.69 13.26 -13.91
C GLU A 3 3.92 13.18 -12.41
N HIS A 4 3.54 14.24 -11.70
CA HIS A 4 3.74 14.39 -10.26
C HIS A 4 2.46 14.12 -9.47
N ASP A 5 1.29 14.13 -10.11
CA ASP A 5 0.03 13.68 -9.50
C ASP A 5 -0.02 12.13 -9.49
N PRO A 6 -0.05 11.49 -8.31
CA PRO A 6 -0.13 10.04 -8.18
C PRO A 6 -1.33 9.41 -8.90
N LEU A 7 -2.49 10.07 -8.91
CA LEU A 7 -3.71 9.53 -9.53
C LEU A 7 -3.51 9.45 -11.05
N ARG A 8 -3.05 10.55 -11.66
CA ARG A 8 -2.78 10.63 -13.10
C ARG A 8 -1.62 9.73 -13.50
N ALA A 9 -0.56 9.67 -12.71
CA ALA A 9 0.57 8.79 -12.97
C ALA A 9 0.16 7.31 -13.02
N LEU A 10 -0.68 6.86 -12.07
CA LEU A 10 -1.20 5.49 -12.07
C LEU A 10 -2.15 5.23 -13.24
N GLU A 11 -3.01 6.18 -13.59
CA GLU A 11 -3.87 6.06 -14.77
C GLU A 11 -3.04 5.92 -16.06
N MET A 12 -2.03 6.78 -16.25
CA MET A 12 -1.14 6.74 -17.41
C MET A 12 -0.42 5.39 -17.52
N ILE A 13 0.23 4.95 -16.43
CA ILE A 13 0.97 3.68 -16.40
C ILE A 13 0.03 2.50 -16.65
N GLN A 14 -1.16 2.51 -16.05
CA GLN A 14 -2.12 1.44 -16.23
C GLN A 14 -2.58 1.32 -17.69
N ASN A 15 -2.89 2.46 -18.32
CA ASN A 15 -3.37 2.51 -19.69
C ASN A 15 -2.26 2.19 -20.70
N GLU A 16 -1.05 2.70 -20.48
CA GLU A 16 0.10 2.50 -21.36
C GLU A 16 0.48 1.02 -21.45
N TYR A 17 0.61 0.34 -20.31
CA TYR A 17 1.04 -1.07 -20.26
C TYR A 17 -0.11 -2.06 -20.18
N ARG A 18 -1.36 -1.60 -20.18
CA ARG A 18 -2.58 -2.43 -20.14
C ARG A 18 -2.59 -3.43 -18.98
N MET A 19 -2.06 -3.02 -17.83
CA MET A 19 -2.00 -3.87 -16.63
C MET A 19 -3.33 -3.84 -15.87
N ARG A 20 -3.74 -4.99 -15.30
CA ARG A 20 -4.98 -5.06 -14.51
C ARG A 20 -4.93 -4.19 -13.26
N VAL A 21 -3.75 -4.06 -12.65
CA VAL A 21 -3.52 -3.29 -11.43
C VAL A 21 -2.23 -2.49 -11.59
N ALA A 22 -2.29 -1.19 -11.36
CA ALA A 22 -1.12 -0.33 -11.15
C ALA A 22 -1.14 0.15 -9.70
N ALA A 23 -0.01 0.09 -8.98
CA ALA A 23 0.06 0.52 -7.58
C ALA A 23 1.34 1.32 -7.30
N MET A 24 1.26 2.17 -6.29
CA MET A 24 2.32 3.08 -5.85
C MET A 24 2.34 3.12 -4.32
N THR A 25 3.52 2.98 -3.74
CA THR A 25 3.72 3.31 -2.33
C THR A 25 3.89 4.82 -2.18
N LEU A 26 3.30 5.37 -1.13
CA LEU A 26 3.30 6.79 -0.78
C LEU A 26 4.15 7.03 0.47
N GLY A 27 5.13 6.15 0.72
CA GLY A 27 5.97 6.14 1.92
C GLY A 27 5.13 6.16 3.19
N ALA A 28 5.33 7.19 4.01
CA ALA A 28 4.65 7.34 5.29
C ALA A 28 3.14 7.65 5.19
N HIS A 29 2.59 7.70 3.97
CA HIS A 29 1.17 7.94 3.67
C HIS A 29 0.43 6.70 3.14
N GLY A 30 1.11 5.55 3.01
CA GLY A 30 0.49 4.27 2.70
C GLY A 30 0.69 3.87 1.25
N ALA A 31 -0.36 3.39 0.59
CA ALA A 31 -0.30 2.94 -0.79
C ALA A 31 -1.61 3.21 -1.53
N LEU A 32 -1.47 3.48 -2.83
CA LEU A 32 -2.57 3.73 -3.74
C LEU A 32 -2.48 2.73 -4.89
N ALA A 33 -3.61 2.13 -5.26
CA ALA A 33 -3.72 1.30 -6.43
C ALA A 33 -4.86 1.77 -7.33
N ARG A 34 -4.71 1.53 -8.62
CA ARG A 34 -5.77 1.63 -9.61
C ARG A 34 -6.05 0.23 -10.15
N VAL A 35 -7.29 -0.24 -10.01
CA VAL A 35 -7.75 -1.56 -10.45
C VAL A 35 -9.10 -1.41 -11.13
N ASP A 36 -9.25 -1.98 -12.32
CA ASP A 36 -10.51 -2.03 -13.07
C ASP A 36 -11.22 -0.66 -13.19
N GLY A 37 -10.46 0.42 -13.41
CA GLY A 37 -11.05 1.77 -13.49
C GLY A 37 -11.01 2.58 -12.20
N LYS A 38 -10.80 1.94 -11.05
CA LYS A 38 -11.12 2.48 -9.73
C LYS A 38 -9.88 2.63 -8.86
N PHE A 39 -9.88 3.66 -8.02
CA PHE A 39 -8.81 3.89 -7.06
C PHE A 39 -9.11 3.19 -5.72
N VAL A 40 -8.08 2.55 -5.17
CA VAL A 40 -8.09 1.91 -3.86
C VAL A 40 -6.94 2.50 -3.06
N TYR A 41 -7.27 3.14 -1.94
CA TYR A 41 -6.30 3.74 -1.03
C TYR A 41 -6.24 2.95 0.27
N SER A 42 -5.03 2.60 0.70
CA SER A 42 -4.72 2.06 2.03
C SER A 42 -3.80 3.04 2.75
N PRO A 43 -4.29 3.72 3.81
CA PRO A 43 -3.44 4.59 4.63
C PRO A 43 -2.36 3.81 5.38
N ALA A 44 -1.20 4.43 5.58
CA ALA A 44 -0.11 3.87 6.36
C ALA A 44 -0.49 3.67 7.83
N PHE A 45 0.14 2.70 8.48
CA PHE A 45 0.08 2.52 9.92
C PHE A 45 1.06 3.44 10.63
N VAL A 46 0.60 4.07 11.70
CA VAL A 46 1.47 4.84 12.59
C VAL A 46 2.25 3.87 13.48
N VAL A 47 3.58 3.87 13.33
CA VAL A 47 4.52 3.05 14.10
C VAL A 47 5.72 3.88 14.52
N ASN A 48 6.44 3.43 15.54
CA ASN A 48 7.74 4.01 15.90
C ASN A 48 8.79 3.58 14.86
N CYS A 49 8.98 4.39 13.82
CA CYS A 49 9.89 4.11 12.72
C CYS A 49 11.35 4.31 13.15
N VAL A 50 12.17 3.29 12.94
CA VAL A 50 13.61 3.26 13.22
C VAL A 50 14.43 3.33 11.94
N ASP A 51 14.07 2.55 10.91
CA ASP A 51 14.80 2.47 9.64
C ASP A 51 13.87 2.06 8.51
N THR A 52 13.85 2.78 7.38
CA THR A 52 12.97 2.47 6.24
C THR A 52 13.60 1.52 5.21
N THR A 53 14.86 1.11 5.43
CA THR A 53 15.58 0.22 4.52
C THR A 53 14.79 -1.07 4.31
N GLY A 54 14.61 -1.48 3.05
CA GLY A 54 13.90 -2.71 2.69
C GLY A 54 12.37 -2.67 2.86
N ALA A 55 11.77 -1.57 3.31
CA ALA A 55 10.31 -1.46 3.46
C ALA A 55 9.57 -1.72 2.14
N GLY A 56 10.12 -1.24 1.02
CA GLY A 56 9.59 -1.51 -0.31
C GLY A 56 9.63 -2.99 -0.68
N ASP A 57 10.74 -3.69 -0.41
CA ASP A 57 10.86 -5.12 -0.71
C ASP A 57 9.88 -5.96 0.13
N VAL A 58 9.74 -5.61 1.41
CA VAL A 58 8.76 -6.26 2.31
C VAL A 58 7.32 -5.98 1.86
N PHE A 59 7.02 -4.76 1.42
CA PHE A 59 5.73 -4.42 0.84
C PHE A 59 5.42 -5.30 -0.39
N HIS A 60 6.35 -5.39 -1.36
CA HIS A 60 6.14 -6.20 -2.56
C HIS A 60 6.04 -7.69 -2.24
N GLY A 61 6.84 -8.20 -1.31
CA GLY A 61 6.75 -9.60 -0.86
C GLY A 61 5.38 -9.92 -0.26
N ALA A 62 4.86 -9.04 0.58
CA ALA A 62 3.51 -9.16 1.16
C ALA A 62 2.41 -9.01 0.09
N MET A 63 2.60 -8.15 -0.91
CA MET A 63 1.67 -8.00 -2.04
C MET A 63 1.60 -9.28 -2.88
N CYS A 64 2.75 -9.87 -3.21
CA CYS A 64 2.83 -11.15 -3.91
C CYS A 64 2.14 -12.26 -3.12
N TYR A 65 2.40 -12.34 -1.81
CA TYR A 65 1.72 -13.27 -0.92
C TYR A 65 0.19 -13.09 -0.97
N ALA A 66 -0.29 -11.86 -0.84
CA ALA A 66 -1.72 -11.56 -0.85
C ALA A 66 -2.39 -11.94 -2.18
N VAL A 67 -1.75 -11.62 -3.31
CA VAL A 67 -2.26 -11.95 -4.65
C VAL A 67 -2.35 -13.46 -4.86
N VAL A 68 -1.30 -14.21 -4.50
CA VAL A 68 -1.29 -15.68 -4.63
C VAL A 68 -2.35 -16.33 -3.73
N ASN A 69 -2.66 -15.72 -2.59
CA ASN A 69 -3.73 -16.19 -1.69
C ASN A 69 -5.13 -15.66 -2.06
N GLY A 70 -5.29 -14.97 -3.18
CA GLY A 70 -6.60 -14.51 -3.66
C GLY A 70 -7.25 -13.40 -2.83
N LEU A 71 -6.45 -12.61 -2.09
CA LEU A 71 -6.97 -11.49 -1.31
C LEU A 71 -7.51 -10.38 -2.24
N SER A 72 -8.45 -9.59 -1.73
CA SER A 72 -8.89 -8.37 -2.40
C SER A 72 -7.73 -7.36 -2.50
N ILE A 73 -7.77 -6.44 -3.46
CA ILE A 73 -6.72 -5.40 -3.58
C ILE A 73 -6.63 -4.54 -2.31
N GLN A 74 -7.77 -4.25 -1.66
CA GLN A 74 -7.77 -3.53 -0.39
C GLN A 74 -7.00 -4.30 0.69
N ASP A 75 -7.33 -5.59 0.87
CA ASP A 75 -6.67 -6.42 1.89
C ASP A 75 -5.19 -6.64 1.58
N ALA A 76 -4.85 -6.76 0.29
CA ALA A 76 -3.48 -6.89 -0.16
C ALA A 76 -2.65 -5.64 0.17
N LEU A 77 -3.18 -4.44 -0.10
CA LEU A 77 -2.52 -3.19 0.27
C LEU A 77 -2.41 -3.03 1.78
N ASP A 78 -3.46 -3.34 2.54
CA ASP A 78 -3.44 -3.24 4.00
C ASP A 78 -2.42 -4.19 4.63
N LEU A 79 -2.36 -5.44 4.17
CA LEU A 79 -1.35 -6.39 4.62
C LEU A 79 0.06 -5.92 4.27
N SER A 80 0.25 -5.44 3.04
CA SER A 80 1.56 -4.98 2.57
C SER A 80 2.07 -3.76 3.33
N ASN A 81 1.17 -2.79 3.60
CA ASN A 81 1.46 -1.66 4.47
C ASN A 81 1.80 -2.09 5.90
N ALA A 82 1.08 -3.07 6.46
CA ALA A 82 1.33 -3.54 7.82
C ALA A 82 2.69 -4.23 7.94
N MET A 83 3.03 -5.11 6.99
CA MET A 83 4.31 -5.81 6.95
C MET A 83 5.48 -4.84 6.78
N ALA A 84 5.36 -3.88 5.87
CA ALA A 84 6.37 -2.84 5.67
C ALA A 84 6.53 -1.95 6.92
N ALA A 85 5.42 -1.53 7.54
CA ALA A 85 5.46 -0.72 8.75
C ALA A 85 6.14 -1.46 9.91
N LEU A 86 5.86 -2.76 10.10
CA LEU A 86 6.55 -3.58 11.09
C LEU A 86 8.06 -3.69 10.80
N ASN A 87 8.44 -3.87 9.53
CA ASN A 87 9.85 -3.88 9.16
C ASN A 87 10.55 -2.57 9.55
N CYS A 88 9.86 -1.44 9.37
CA CYS A 88 10.41 -0.14 9.72
C CYS A 88 10.66 0.07 11.22
N THR A 89 10.18 -0.81 12.11
CA THR A 89 10.37 -0.69 13.57
C THR A 89 11.72 -1.21 14.07
N ALA A 90 12.57 -1.73 13.17
CA ALA A 90 13.87 -2.29 13.50
C ALA A 90 14.91 -1.94 12.45
N LEU A 91 16.19 -2.00 12.83
CA LEU A 91 17.31 -1.64 11.96
C LEU A 91 17.54 -2.68 10.84
N GLY A 92 17.80 -2.20 9.62
CA GLY A 92 18.21 -3.00 8.47
C GLY A 92 17.07 -3.50 7.60
N ALA A 93 17.40 -3.91 6.37
CA ALA A 93 16.45 -4.24 5.29
C ALA A 93 15.38 -5.30 5.65
N ARG A 94 15.67 -6.15 6.64
CA ARG A 94 14.81 -7.27 7.07
C ARG A 94 14.66 -7.33 8.60
N GLY A 95 15.08 -6.28 9.31
CA GLY A 95 15.23 -6.29 10.76
C GLY A 95 13.93 -6.47 11.52
N GLY A 96 12.80 -6.07 10.91
CA GLY A 96 11.48 -6.10 11.55
C GLY A 96 10.46 -6.95 10.81
N ILE A 97 10.87 -7.92 9.97
CA ILE A 97 9.92 -8.87 9.37
C ILE A 97 9.31 -9.72 10.50
N ARG A 98 7.98 -9.74 10.58
CA ARG A 98 7.20 -10.45 11.60
C ARG A 98 6.24 -11.47 10.98
N PRO A 99 5.75 -12.46 11.76
CA PRO A 99 4.65 -13.33 11.35
C PRO A 99 3.40 -12.54 10.93
N ILE A 100 2.59 -13.15 10.07
CA ILE A 100 1.39 -12.50 9.52
C ILE A 100 0.36 -12.13 10.61
N GLU A 101 0.36 -12.86 11.73
CA GLU A 101 -0.48 -12.63 12.89
C GLU A 101 -0.19 -11.27 13.53
N GLU A 102 1.09 -10.87 13.58
CA GLU A 102 1.49 -9.55 14.09
C GLU A 102 1.06 -8.43 13.15
N ALA A 103 1.17 -8.65 11.83
CA ALA A 103 0.64 -7.71 10.84
C ALA A 103 -0.88 -7.55 10.96
N ARG A 104 -1.62 -8.66 11.11
CA ARG A 104 -3.07 -8.61 11.36
C ARG A 104 -3.40 -7.95 12.70
N ALA A 105 -2.59 -8.12 13.73
CA ALA A 105 -2.76 -7.43 15.00
C ALA A 105 -2.53 -5.92 14.84
N LEU A 106 -1.50 -5.50 14.12
CA LEU A 106 -1.26 -4.11 13.74
C LEU A 106 -2.47 -3.53 12.99
N MET A 107 -2.98 -4.25 11.99
CA MET A 107 -4.15 -3.86 11.19
C MET A 107 -5.38 -3.50 12.03
N ARG A 108 -5.60 -4.20 13.14
CA ARG A 108 -6.76 -3.99 14.02
C ARG A 108 -6.60 -2.85 15.02
N ARG A 109 -5.36 -2.58 15.47
CA ARG A 109 -5.11 -1.73 16.65
C ARG A 109 -4.43 -0.40 16.36
N ALA A 110 -3.66 -0.33 15.28
CA ALA A 110 -2.82 0.83 15.02
C ALA A 110 -3.62 1.94 14.34
N GLU A 111 -3.29 3.17 14.74
CA GLU A 111 -3.78 4.37 14.06
C GLU A 111 -3.31 4.38 12.61
N ARG A 112 -4.13 4.97 11.75
CA ARG A 112 -3.90 5.12 10.31
C ARG A 112 -3.58 6.57 10.00
N ARG A 113 -2.48 6.84 9.30
CA ARG A 113 -2.18 8.19 8.79
C ARG A 113 -2.95 8.43 7.49
N VAL A 114 -4.18 8.93 7.63
CA VAL A 114 -5.08 9.20 6.50
C VAL A 114 -4.70 10.50 5.79
N ARG A 115 -4.78 10.47 4.46
CA ARG A 115 -4.70 11.64 3.58
C ARG A 115 -6.05 11.86 2.88
N PRO A 116 -6.83 12.88 3.26
CA PRO A 116 -8.19 13.09 2.75
C PRO A 116 -8.29 13.16 1.23
N GLU A 117 -7.24 13.66 0.57
CA GLU A 117 -7.17 13.75 -0.89
C GLU A 117 -7.29 12.37 -1.57
N PHE A 118 -6.75 11.31 -0.97
CA PHE A 118 -6.80 9.95 -1.53
C PHE A 118 -8.04 9.16 -1.08
N GLU A 119 -8.64 9.51 0.07
CA GLU A 119 -9.95 8.97 0.42
C GLU A 119 -11.05 9.47 -0.52
N THR A 120 -10.99 10.74 -0.90
CA THR A 120 -11.98 11.34 -1.80
C THR A 120 -11.87 10.73 -3.21
N ALA A 121 -10.64 10.45 -3.68
CA ALA A 121 -10.39 9.78 -4.95
C ALA A 121 -10.96 8.34 -5.00
N ARG A 122 -11.05 7.65 -3.85
CA ARG A 122 -11.73 6.35 -3.73
C ARG A 122 -13.23 6.45 -4.00
N LEU A 123 -13.86 7.59 -3.70
CA LEU A 123 -15.30 7.82 -3.83
C LEU A 123 -15.72 8.27 -5.24
N HIS A 124 -14.87 9.03 -5.94
CA HIS A 124 -15.18 9.58 -7.27
C HIS A 124 -15.25 8.55 -8.42
N THR A 125 -15.03 7.27 -8.16
CA THR A 125 -15.13 6.19 -9.16
C THR A 125 -16.34 5.27 -8.95
N ALA A 126 -17.28 5.65 -8.08
CA ALA A 126 -18.56 4.97 -7.88
C ALA A 126 -19.72 5.51 -8.75
N GLY A 127 -19.49 6.51 -9.59
CA GLY A 127 -20.53 7.10 -10.44
C GLY A 127 -20.00 7.64 -11.76
N ALA A 128 -19.96 6.79 -12.78
CA ALA A 128 -20.01 7.11 -14.20
C ALA A 128 -20.43 5.85 -14.97
#